data_AF-F2LMV6-F1
#
_entry.id   AF-F2LMV6-F1
#
_cell.length_a   1.000
_cell.length_b   1.000
_cell.length_c   1.000
_cell.angle_alpha   90.00
_cell.angle_beta   90.00
_cell.angle_gamma   90.00
#
_symmetry.space_group_name_H-M   'P 1'
#
loop_
_entity.id
_entity.type
_entity.pdbx_description
1 polymer ?
#
loop_
_entity_poly.entity_id
_entity_poly.type
_entity_poly.pdbx_seq_one_letter_code
_entity_poly.pdbx_strand_id
1 'polypeptide(L)'
;MSPTATNPAGLAVPLAVNGVAIEAAALATEAALHEGAPDAAEAARHTLVIGELLRQRAVSLALLADHAELDDATLDALLARELTHLPKPTEADCRRYYTHHPERFRQGELVHASHILFAVTERVPLAPLRERAEAALAEVLAAPERFEALARESSNCPSAAVGGSLGQLLRGDCVPEFEAALFGNEALGVLPGLVNTRHGFHIVRIERRVPGELQPFEAVSGRIAGFLAERVRRDAMHQYVAILAGAARIEGITLAGAQGPLVQ
;
A
#
# COMPACT_ATOMS: atom_id res chain seq x y z
N MET A 1 13.94 -35.88 19.58
CA MET A 1 12.64 -36.21 18.98
C MET A 1 11.79 -34.95 19.06
N SER A 2 11.43 -34.23 18.02
CA SER A 2 11.58 -34.38 16.57
C SER A 2 11.49 -32.97 15.97
N PRO A 3 12.13 -32.68 14.82
CA PRO A 3 11.87 -31.45 14.09
C PRO A 3 10.44 -31.48 13.56
N THR A 4 9.66 -30.43 13.82
CA THR A 4 8.37 -30.21 13.16
C THR A 4 8.64 -30.06 11.68
N ALA A 5 8.35 -31.11 10.92
CA ALA A 5 8.41 -31.10 9.48
C ALA A 5 7.45 -30.03 8.96
N THR A 6 8.01 -28.96 8.38
CA THR A 6 7.30 -28.13 7.41
C THR A 6 6.76 -29.08 6.35
N ASN A 7 5.44 -29.22 6.30
CA ASN A 7 4.75 -30.06 5.34
C ASN A 7 5.13 -29.63 3.91
N PRO A 8 5.86 -30.43 3.12
CA PRO A 8 6.22 -30.07 1.75
C PRO A 8 5.07 -30.25 0.74
N ALA A 9 3.84 -30.53 1.21
CA ALA A 9 2.72 -30.95 0.36
C ALA A 9 2.00 -29.84 -0.42
N GLY A 10 2.34 -28.55 -0.24
CA GLY A 10 1.70 -27.45 -0.98
C GLY A 10 2.13 -27.32 -2.45
N LEU A 11 3.27 -27.95 -2.82
CA LEU A 11 3.83 -27.91 -4.18
C LEU A 11 3.27 -28.98 -5.12
N ALA A 12 2.35 -29.84 -4.68
CA ALA A 12 1.92 -31.03 -5.43
C ALA A 12 0.56 -30.91 -6.16
N VAL A 13 -0.16 -29.79 -6.01
CA VAL A 13 -1.44 -29.63 -6.74
C VAL A 13 -1.16 -29.04 -8.11
N PRO A 14 -1.42 -29.79 -9.22
CA PRO A 14 -1.25 -29.28 -10.57
C PRO A 14 -2.15 -28.05 -10.77
N LEU A 15 -1.61 -27.02 -11.42
CA LEU A 15 -2.33 -25.80 -11.75
C LEU A 15 -2.69 -25.84 -13.23
N ALA A 16 -3.95 -25.65 -13.58
CA ALA A 16 -4.39 -25.64 -14.98
C ALA A 16 -5.59 -24.73 -15.21
N VAL A 17 -5.70 -24.18 -16.42
CA VAL A 17 -6.83 -23.38 -16.88
C VAL A 17 -7.34 -23.96 -18.19
N ASN A 18 -8.59 -24.40 -18.23
CA ASN A 18 -9.23 -25.03 -19.39
C ASN A 18 -8.43 -26.21 -19.98
N GLY A 19 -7.73 -26.95 -19.12
CA GLY A 19 -6.90 -28.09 -19.50
C GLY A 19 -5.48 -27.74 -19.95
N VAL A 20 -5.10 -26.45 -20.01
CA VAL A 20 -3.72 -26.01 -20.22
C VAL A 20 -3.00 -26.01 -18.87
N ALA A 21 -1.97 -26.85 -18.74
CA ALA A 21 -1.17 -26.94 -17.52
C ALA A 21 -0.24 -25.73 -17.39
N ILE A 22 -0.13 -25.20 -16.17
CA ILE A 22 0.86 -24.18 -15.81
C ILE A 22 2.04 -24.90 -15.19
N GLU A 23 3.20 -24.76 -15.84
CA GLU A 23 4.41 -25.50 -15.48
C GLU A 23 4.93 -25.17 -14.08
N ALA A 24 5.44 -26.18 -13.39
CA ALA A 24 6.02 -26.02 -12.05
C ALA A 24 7.20 -25.03 -12.04
N ALA A 25 7.94 -24.93 -13.15
CA ALA A 25 9.01 -23.95 -13.30
C ALA A 25 8.48 -22.50 -13.31
N ALA A 26 7.36 -22.23 -13.98
CA ALA A 26 6.73 -20.91 -13.98
C ALA A 26 6.23 -20.55 -12.58
N LEU A 27 5.64 -21.52 -11.86
CA LEU A 27 5.24 -21.36 -10.46
C LEU A 27 6.40 -21.01 -9.54
N ALA A 28 7.54 -21.67 -9.69
CA ALA A 28 8.73 -21.40 -8.88
C ALA A 28 9.31 -20.01 -9.16
N THR A 29 9.40 -19.63 -10.44
CA THR A 29 9.86 -18.30 -10.86
C THR A 29 8.97 -17.20 -10.31
N GLU A 30 7.65 -17.36 -10.47
CA GLU A 30 6.69 -16.37 -9.97
C GLU A 30 6.71 -16.30 -8.45
N ALA A 31 6.75 -17.43 -7.74
CA ALA A 31 6.81 -17.44 -6.27
C ALA A 31 8.05 -16.71 -5.72
N ALA A 32 9.18 -16.75 -6.45
CA ALA A 32 10.37 -16.00 -6.09
C ALA A 32 10.16 -14.46 -6.17
N LEU A 33 9.25 -13.99 -7.04
CA LEU A 33 8.87 -12.58 -7.11
C LEU A 33 8.01 -12.14 -5.91
N HIS A 34 7.40 -13.11 -5.21
CA HIS A 34 6.53 -12.88 -4.04
C HIS A 34 7.20 -13.26 -2.71
N GLU A 35 8.53 -13.35 -2.63
CA GLU A 35 9.26 -13.81 -1.41
C GLU A 35 8.93 -13.03 -0.11
N GLY A 36 8.38 -11.81 -0.21
CA GLY A 36 7.91 -11.01 0.93
C GLY A 36 6.43 -11.16 1.30
N ALA A 37 5.65 -11.94 0.54
CA ALA A 37 4.22 -12.12 0.77
C ALA A 37 3.95 -13.19 1.85
N PRO A 38 2.86 -13.05 2.64
CA PRO A 38 2.48 -14.05 3.65
C PRO A 38 2.25 -15.46 3.07
N ASP A 39 1.75 -15.53 1.83
CA ASP A 39 1.64 -16.76 1.05
C ASP A 39 2.09 -16.52 -0.40
N ALA A 40 3.41 -16.57 -0.60
CA ALA A 40 4.05 -16.37 -1.91
C ALA A 40 3.59 -17.40 -2.96
N ALA A 41 3.30 -18.64 -2.53
CA ALA A 41 2.88 -19.71 -3.42
C ALA A 41 1.45 -19.50 -3.92
N GLU A 42 0.54 -19.07 -3.04
CA GLU A 42 -0.83 -18.71 -3.43
C GLU A 42 -0.86 -17.47 -4.33
N ALA A 43 -0.06 -16.44 -4.01
CA ALA A 43 0.08 -15.24 -4.84
C ALA A 43 0.57 -15.59 -6.25
N ALA A 44 1.59 -16.45 -6.36
CA ALA A 44 2.10 -16.90 -7.65
C ALA A 44 1.06 -17.68 -8.46
N ARG A 45 0.33 -18.59 -7.83
CA ARG A 45 -0.77 -19.32 -8.48
C ARG A 45 -1.86 -18.36 -8.98
N HIS A 46 -2.23 -17.35 -8.19
CA HIS A 46 -3.18 -16.33 -8.61
C HIS A 46 -2.70 -15.56 -9.85
N THR A 47 -1.47 -15.04 -9.83
CA THR A 47 -0.90 -14.30 -10.97
C THR A 47 -0.91 -15.13 -12.24
N LEU A 48 -0.42 -16.37 -12.17
CA LEU A 48 -0.31 -17.23 -13.35
C LEU A 48 -1.66 -17.65 -13.91
N VAL A 49 -2.66 -17.93 -13.08
CA VAL A 49 -4.02 -18.23 -13.56
C VAL A 49 -4.63 -17.01 -14.25
N ILE A 50 -4.48 -15.81 -13.69
CA ILE A 50 -4.98 -14.58 -14.33
C ILE A 50 -4.29 -14.36 -15.67
N GLY A 51 -2.97 -14.51 -15.72
CA GLY A 51 -2.20 -14.41 -16.96
C GLY A 51 -2.68 -15.38 -18.03
N GLU A 52 -2.91 -16.65 -17.65
CA GLU A 52 -3.39 -17.68 -18.57
C GLU A 52 -4.83 -17.43 -19.05
N LEU A 53 -5.74 -16.97 -18.18
CA LEU A 53 -7.09 -16.57 -18.57
C LEU A 53 -7.07 -15.45 -19.62
N LEU A 54 -6.25 -14.43 -19.41
CA LEU A 54 -6.09 -13.31 -20.33
C LEU A 54 -5.44 -13.76 -21.65
N ARG A 55 -4.43 -14.64 -21.60
CA ARG A 55 -3.77 -15.21 -22.77
C ARG A 55 -4.75 -16.02 -23.63
N GLN A 56 -5.52 -16.93 -23.03
CA GLN A 56 -6.54 -17.71 -23.74
C GLN A 56 -7.60 -16.81 -24.36
N ARG A 57 -7.99 -15.74 -23.67
CA ARG A 57 -8.92 -14.76 -24.19
C ARG A 57 -8.32 -13.99 -25.38
N ALA A 58 -7.07 -13.55 -25.30
CA ALA A 58 -6.36 -12.93 -26.42
C ALA A 58 -6.29 -13.86 -27.65
N VAL A 59 -6.02 -15.15 -27.45
CA VAL A 59 -6.03 -16.17 -28.53
C VAL A 59 -7.43 -16.31 -29.13
N SER A 60 -8.48 -16.43 -28.30
CA SER A 60 -9.87 -16.54 -28.78
C SER A 60 -10.32 -15.34 -29.61
N LEU A 61 -9.67 -14.20 -29.39
CA LEU A 61 -9.92 -12.93 -30.04
C LEU A 61 -9.00 -12.69 -31.26
N ALA A 62 -8.13 -13.64 -31.59
CA ALA A 62 -7.12 -13.54 -32.65
C ALA A 62 -6.16 -12.34 -32.45
N LEU A 63 -5.92 -11.95 -31.21
CA LEU A 63 -4.91 -10.94 -30.84
C LEU A 63 -3.54 -11.59 -30.56
N LEU A 64 -3.53 -12.89 -30.27
CA LEU A 64 -2.34 -13.65 -29.92
C LEU A 64 -2.36 -15.00 -30.66
N ALA A 65 -1.21 -15.46 -31.13
CA ALA A 65 -1.09 -16.78 -31.74
C ALA A 65 -1.24 -17.89 -30.67
N ASP A 66 -1.66 -19.08 -31.10
CA ASP A 66 -1.73 -20.22 -30.19
C ASP A 66 -0.34 -20.52 -29.60
N HIS A 67 -0.30 -20.81 -28.30
CA HIS A 67 0.91 -20.99 -27.49
C HIS A 67 1.89 -19.81 -27.36
N ALA A 68 1.63 -18.63 -27.94
CA ALA A 68 2.47 -17.47 -27.69
C ALA A 68 2.28 -16.91 -26.28
N GLU A 69 3.36 -16.37 -25.69
CA GLU A 69 3.32 -15.68 -24.40
C GLU A 69 2.60 -14.33 -24.54
N LEU A 70 1.87 -13.94 -23.49
CA LEU A 70 1.16 -12.66 -23.47
C LEU A 70 2.14 -11.54 -23.13
N ASP A 71 2.36 -10.63 -24.08
CA ASP A 71 3.13 -9.40 -23.86
C ASP A 71 2.26 -8.19 -23.51
N ASP A 72 2.89 -7.11 -23.05
CA ASP A 72 2.21 -5.88 -22.62
C ASP A 72 1.38 -5.25 -23.74
N ALA A 73 1.90 -5.24 -24.97
CA ALA A 73 1.22 -4.65 -26.12
C ALA A 73 -0.07 -5.42 -26.48
N THR A 74 -0.03 -6.74 -26.40
CA THR A 74 -1.20 -7.60 -26.65
C THR A 74 -2.21 -7.48 -25.51
N LEU A 75 -1.75 -7.40 -24.27
CA LEU A 75 -2.61 -7.14 -23.12
C LEU A 75 -3.33 -5.80 -23.25
N ASP A 76 -2.61 -4.73 -23.63
CA ASP A 76 -3.22 -3.42 -23.88
C ASP A 76 -4.26 -3.48 -25.01
N ALA A 77 -3.96 -4.17 -26.11
CA ALA A 77 -4.90 -4.36 -27.21
C ALA A 77 -6.14 -5.17 -26.78
N LEU A 78 -5.96 -6.20 -25.96
CA LEU A 78 -7.04 -7.00 -25.39
C LEU A 78 -7.95 -6.13 -24.52
N LEU A 79 -7.37 -5.38 -23.59
CA LEU A 79 -8.11 -4.53 -22.67
C LEU A 79 -8.83 -3.40 -23.42
N ALA A 80 -8.19 -2.77 -24.40
CA ALA A 80 -8.83 -1.73 -25.22
C ALA A 80 -10.05 -2.28 -25.99
N ARG A 81 -10.00 -3.54 -26.42
CA ARG A 81 -11.06 -4.20 -27.16
C ARG A 81 -12.21 -4.67 -26.29
N GLU A 82 -11.93 -5.13 -25.08
CA GLU A 82 -12.95 -5.72 -24.19
C GLU A 82 -13.54 -4.67 -23.22
N LEU A 83 -12.76 -3.64 -22.86
CA LEU A 83 -13.17 -2.56 -21.96
C LEU A 83 -13.50 -1.26 -22.72
N THR A 84 -14.29 -1.36 -23.79
CA THR A 84 -14.54 -0.24 -24.73
C THR A 84 -15.41 0.88 -24.15
N HIS A 85 -16.29 0.59 -23.19
CA HIS A 85 -17.30 1.53 -22.69
C HIS A 85 -17.20 1.78 -21.19
N LEU A 86 -15.99 2.06 -20.72
CA LEU A 86 -15.80 2.50 -19.34
C LEU A 86 -16.43 3.87 -19.13
N PRO A 87 -17.23 4.06 -18.06
CA PRO A 87 -17.79 5.36 -17.75
C PRO A 87 -16.65 6.34 -17.46
N LYS A 88 -16.65 7.46 -18.17
CA LYS A 88 -15.70 8.54 -17.91
C LYS A 88 -16.19 9.34 -16.70
N PRO A 89 -15.31 9.69 -15.74
CA PRO A 89 -15.68 10.55 -14.63
C PRO A 89 -16.27 11.87 -15.13
N THR A 90 -17.45 12.22 -14.61
CA THR A 90 -18.09 13.50 -14.93
C THR A 90 -17.48 14.62 -14.08
N GLU A 91 -17.70 15.87 -14.47
CA GLU A 91 -17.32 17.01 -13.62
C GLU A 91 -17.97 16.91 -12.23
N ALA A 92 -19.22 16.43 -12.15
CA ALA A 92 -19.92 16.21 -10.88
C ALA A 92 -19.22 15.18 -9.99
N ASP A 93 -18.67 14.11 -10.57
CA ASP A 93 -17.87 13.12 -9.84
C ASP A 93 -16.58 13.74 -9.32
N CYS A 94 -15.89 14.52 -10.17
CA CYS A 94 -14.67 15.22 -9.78
C CYS A 94 -14.92 16.23 -8.66
N ARG A 95 -16.00 17.02 -8.73
CA ARG A 95 -16.38 18.00 -7.69
C ARG A 95 -16.75 17.32 -6.39
N ARG A 96 -17.50 16.21 -6.45
CA ARG A 96 -17.82 15.39 -5.27
C ARG A 96 -16.54 14.89 -4.62
N TYR A 97 -15.62 14.30 -5.39
CA TYR A 97 -14.35 13.83 -4.87
C TYR A 97 -13.51 14.98 -4.25
N TYR A 98 -13.43 16.12 -4.93
CA TYR A 98 -12.73 17.31 -4.41
C TYR A 98 -13.30 17.78 -3.05
N THR A 99 -14.62 17.82 -2.93
CA THR A 99 -15.32 18.29 -1.72
C THR A 99 -15.15 17.33 -0.55
N HIS A 100 -15.10 16.02 -0.81
CA HIS A 100 -14.93 15.00 0.23
C HIS A 100 -13.48 14.73 0.63
N HIS A 101 -12.51 15.25 -0.13
CA HIS A 101 -11.08 15.03 0.11
C HIS A 101 -10.25 16.33 0.04
N PRO A 102 -10.66 17.44 0.70
CA PRO A 102 -9.98 18.73 0.60
C PRO A 102 -8.50 18.67 1.03
N GLU A 103 -8.17 17.79 1.98
CA GLU A 103 -6.81 17.55 2.47
C GLU A 103 -5.84 17.13 1.36
N ARG A 104 -6.31 16.40 0.34
CA ARG A 104 -5.49 15.96 -0.80
C ARG A 104 -5.14 17.07 -1.78
N PHE A 105 -5.82 18.22 -1.68
CA PHE A 105 -5.68 19.34 -2.59
C PHE A 105 -5.18 20.61 -1.91
N ARG A 106 -4.69 20.49 -0.67
CA ARG A 106 -3.96 21.58 -0.02
C ARG A 106 -2.50 21.57 -0.47
N GLN A 107 -1.96 22.75 -0.74
CA GLN A 107 -0.53 22.94 -1.04
C GLN A 107 0.09 23.92 -0.07
N GLY A 108 1.38 23.73 0.24
CA GLY A 108 2.11 24.60 1.16
C GLY A 108 1.80 24.36 2.64
N GLU A 109 1.17 23.24 2.98
CA GLU A 109 1.01 22.85 4.39
C GLU A 109 2.37 22.50 4.98
N LEU A 110 2.75 23.20 6.05
CA LEU A 110 4.03 23.03 6.72
C LEU A 110 3.82 22.73 8.19
N VAL A 111 4.57 21.77 8.72
CA VAL A 111 4.59 21.46 10.15
C VAL A 111 6.01 21.63 10.66
N HIS A 112 6.19 22.40 11.73
CA HIS A 112 7.41 22.35 12.53
C HIS A 112 7.20 21.34 13.64
N ALA A 113 8.04 20.31 13.67
CA ALA A 113 7.92 19.21 14.61
C ALA A 113 9.27 18.79 15.18
N SER A 114 9.21 18.20 16.37
CA SER A 114 10.30 17.44 16.99
C SER A 114 9.81 16.05 17.35
N HIS A 115 10.73 15.08 17.45
CA HIS A 115 10.38 13.72 17.86
C HIS A 115 11.43 13.06 18.77
N ILE A 116 10.98 12.05 19.51
CA ILE A 116 11.82 11.10 20.25
C ILE A 116 11.54 9.72 19.66
N LEU A 117 12.56 9.08 19.11
CA LEU A 117 12.45 7.76 18.48
C LEU A 117 12.97 6.67 19.43
N PHE A 118 12.12 5.69 19.71
CA PHE A 118 12.50 4.41 20.31
C PHE A 118 12.56 3.37 19.20
N ALA A 119 13.76 3.10 18.69
CA ALA A 119 13.95 2.31 17.49
C ALA A 119 13.71 0.82 17.73
N VAL A 120 12.89 0.21 16.85
CA VAL A 120 12.71 -1.25 16.83
C VAL A 120 13.88 -1.87 16.07
N THR A 121 14.55 -2.83 16.70
CA THR A 121 15.61 -3.64 16.08
C THR A 121 15.36 -5.11 16.40
N GLU A 122 15.90 -6.02 15.60
CA GLU A 122 15.74 -7.48 15.77
C GLU A 122 16.16 -7.99 17.16
N ARG A 123 17.00 -7.21 17.86
CA ARG A 123 17.60 -7.58 19.15
C ARG A 123 16.81 -7.07 20.36
N VAL A 124 15.83 -6.19 20.16
CA VAL A 124 15.12 -5.53 21.26
C VAL A 124 13.69 -6.06 21.34
N PRO A 125 13.28 -6.67 22.47
CA PRO A 125 11.90 -7.11 22.64
C PRO A 125 10.93 -5.93 22.58
N LEU A 126 9.86 -6.06 21.80
CA LEU A 126 8.91 -4.98 21.51
C LEU A 126 8.17 -4.46 22.76
N ALA A 127 7.71 -5.35 23.63
CA ALA A 127 6.94 -5.00 24.83
C ALA A 127 7.71 -4.04 25.77
N PRO A 128 8.93 -4.36 26.25
CA PRO A 128 9.67 -3.45 27.11
C PRO A 128 10.12 -2.17 26.39
N LEU A 129 10.31 -2.19 25.07
CA LEU A 129 10.59 -0.98 24.31
C LEU A 129 9.38 -0.04 24.31
N ARG A 130 8.18 -0.60 24.11
CA ARG A 130 6.92 0.14 24.17
C ARG A 130 6.67 0.72 25.56
N GLU A 131 6.87 -0.06 26.62
CA GLU A 131 6.73 0.43 28.00
C GLU A 131 7.63 1.63 28.29
N ARG A 132 8.88 1.60 27.81
CA ARG A 132 9.80 2.75 27.92
C ARG A 132 9.31 3.96 27.13
N ALA A 133 8.82 3.75 25.91
CA ALA A 133 8.28 4.83 25.09
C ALA A 133 7.01 5.45 25.73
N GLU A 134 6.13 4.62 26.31
CA GLU A 134 4.93 5.09 27.03
C GLU A 134 5.27 5.85 28.30
N ALA A 135 6.27 5.40 29.07
CA ALA A 135 6.76 6.13 30.24
C ALA A 135 7.36 7.49 29.87
N ALA A 136 8.19 7.53 28.82
CA ALA A 136 8.75 8.76 28.28
C ALA A 136 7.64 9.72 27.78
N LEU A 137 6.61 9.19 27.13
CA LEU A 137 5.44 9.96 26.69
C LEU A 137 4.71 10.58 27.89
N ALA A 138 4.45 9.79 28.94
CA ALA A 138 3.79 10.28 30.14
C ALA A 138 4.59 11.41 30.81
N GLU A 139 5.93 11.30 30.84
CA GLU A 139 6.81 12.34 31.35
C GLU A 139 6.68 13.66 30.58
N VAL A 140 6.76 13.61 29.24
CA VAL A 140 6.67 14.84 28.43
C VAL A 140 5.26 15.39 28.30
N LEU A 141 4.21 14.58 28.52
CA LEU A 141 2.85 15.08 28.64
C LEU A 141 2.64 15.83 29.95
N ALA A 142 3.28 15.39 31.05
CA ALA A 142 3.23 16.06 32.34
C ALA A 142 4.12 17.31 32.39
N ALA A 143 5.26 17.28 31.71
CA ALA A 143 6.26 18.36 31.68
C ALA A 143 6.83 18.55 30.24
N PRO A 144 6.08 19.22 29.34
CA PRO A 144 6.48 19.40 27.93
C PRO A 144 7.82 20.10 27.72
N GLU A 145 8.28 20.91 28.68
CA GLU A 145 9.59 21.57 28.69
C GLU A 145 10.77 20.59 28.78
N ARG A 146 10.55 19.36 29.28
CA ARG A 146 11.58 18.31 29.38
C ARG A 146 11.84 17.61 28.05
N PHE A 147 11.00 17.85 27.03
CA PHE A 147 11.04 17.11 25.77
C PHE A 147 12.43 17.08 25.14
N GLU A 148 13.11 18.22 25.06
CA GLU A 148 14.43 18.29 24.39
C GLU A 148 15.54 17.61 25.18
N ALA A 149 15.44 17.60 26.51
CA ALA A 149 16.37 16.87 27.37
C ALA A 149 16.16 15.37 27.18
N LEU A 150 14.91 14.91 27.24
CA LEU A 150 14.56 13.52 27.04
C LEU A 150 14.91 13.03 25.62
N ALA A 151 14.76 13.89 24.61
CA ALA A 151 15.17 13.60 23.24
C ALA A 151 16.69 13.34 23.16
N ARG A 152 17.51 14.19 23.80
CA ARG A 152 18.98 14.01 23.85
C ARG A 152 19.39 12.73 24.57
N GLU A 153 18.66 12.37 25.62
CA GLU A 153 18.98 11.22 26.48
C GLU A 153 18.53 9.88 25.91
N SER A 154 17.35 9.84 25.27
CA SER A 154 16.65 8.59 24.99
C SER A 154 16.39 8.33 23.50
N SER A 155 16.44 9.35 22.64
CA SER A 155 16.10 9.18 21.22
C SER A 155 17.22 8.43 20.47
N ASN A 156 16.82 7.48 19.63
CA ASN A 156 17.71 6.77 18.71
C ASN A 156 17.85 7.45 17.34
N CYS A 157 17.22 8.62 17.14
CA CYS A 157 17.35 9.41 15.92
C CYS A 157 18.55 10.37 16.01
N PRO A 158 19.31 10.64 14.92
CA PRO A 158 20.34 11.66 14.90
C PRO A 158 19.86 13.06 15.32
N SER A 159 18.56 13.37 15.15
CA SER A 159 17.94 14.62 15.62
C SER A 159 18.05 14.80 17.15
N ALA A 160 18.32 13.74 17.92
CA ALA A 160 18.59 13.80 19.36
C ALA A 160 19.61 14.89 19.71
N ALA A 161 20.67 15.05 18.90
CA ALA A 161 21.72 16.05 19.12
C ALA A 161 21.19 17.50 19.18
N VAL A 162 20.09 17.78 18.47
CA VAL A 162 19.41 19.08 18.42
C VAL A 162 18.07 19.05 19.16
N GLY A 163 17.94 18.20 20.19
CA GLY A 163 16.73 18.13 21.01
C GLY A 163 15.54 17.47 20.32
N GLY A 164 15.79 16.65 19.29
CA GLY A 164 14.76 15.93 18.54
C GLY A 164 14.14 16.73 17.38
N SER A 165 14.61 17.95 17.12
CA SER A 165 14.04 18.82 16.07
C SER A 165 14.17 18.22 14.68
N LEU A 166 13.08 18.21 13.93
CA LEU A 166 13.02 17.81 12.52
C LEU A 166 12.96 19.02 11.57
N GLY A 167 12.90 20.24 12.10
CA GLY A 167 12.75 21.43 11.29
C GLY A 167 11.34 21.56 10.70
N GLN A 168 11.25 22.07 9.48
CA GLN A 168 9.99 22.20 8.74
C GLN A 168 9.78 20.97 7.86
N LEU A 169 8.58 20.39 7.94
CA LEU A 169 8.18 19.21 7.21
C LEU A 169 6.98 19.53 6.31
N LEU A 170 7.05 19.04 5.07
CA LEU A 170 5.99 19.00 4.08
C LEU A 170 5.41 17.58 4.01
N ARG A 171 4.23 17.46 3.40
CA ARG A 171 3.72 16.15 2.96
C ARG A 171 4.70 15.55 1.94
N GLY A 172 5.09 14.30 2.14
CA GLY A 172 6.08 13.56 1.36
C GLY A 172 7.46 13.46 2.02
N ASP A 173 7.76 14.27 3.04
CA ASP A 173 9.09 14.28 3.67
C ASP A 173 9.31 13.12 4.65
N CYS A 174 8.23 12.46 5.08
CA CYS A 174 8.23 11.45 6.12
C CYS A 174 7.61 10.14 5.63
N VAL A 175 7.83 9.06 6.39
CA VAL A 175 7.11 7.79 6.14
C VAL A 175 5.60 7.96 6.36
N PRO A 176 4.75 7.25 5.59
CA PRO A 176 3.30 7.48 5.58
C PRO A 176 2.63 7.46 6.96
N GLU A 177 3.09 6.58 7.85
CA GLU A 177 2.53 6.43 9.20
C GLU A 177 2.84 7.65 10.08
N PHE A 178 4.03 8.24 9.91
CA PHE A 178 4.43 9.45 10.62
C PHE A 178 3.76 10.69 10.03
N GLU A 179 3.69 10.76 8.70
CA GLU A 179 2.98 11.83 8.00
C GLU A 179 1.51 11.88 8.42
N ALA A 180 0.83 10.74 8.49
CA ALA A 180 -0.56 10.67 8.93
C ALA A 180 -0.74 11.24 10.35
N ALA A 181 0.21 11.01 11.26
CA ALA A 181 0.16 11.58 12.61
C ALA A 181 0.44 13.09 12.62
N LEU A 182 1.35 13.58 11.79
CA LEU A 182 1.64 15.00 11.67
C LEU A 182 0.48 15.75 11.02
N PHE A 183 -0.04 15.27 9.90
CA PHE A 183 -0.95 16.03 9.05
C PHE A 183 -2.42 15.57 9.13
N GLY A 184 -2.73 14.57 9.96
CA GLY A 184 -4.08 14.04 10.18
C GLY A 184 -4.83 14.67 11.35
N ASN A 185 -4.21 15.60 12.10
CA ASN A 185 -4.87 16.37 13.16
C ASN A 185 -4.34 17.80 13.22
N GLU A 186 -5.07 18.67 13.90
CA GLU A 186 -4.75 20.10 14.04
C GLU A 186 -4.06 20.44 15.37
N ALA A 187 -3.75 19.44 16.20
CA ALA A 187 -3.21 19.67 17.54
C ALA A 187 -1.78 20.24 17.49
N LEU A 188 -1.50 21.13 18.45
CA LEU A 188 -0.16 21.64 18.78
C LEU A 188 0.30 21.05 20.12
N GLY A 189 1.61 21.04 20.35
CA GLY A 189 2.22 20.45 21.53
C GLY A 189 2.54 18.97 21.34
N VAL A 190 2.73 18.25 22.44
CA VAL A 190 3.03 16.82 22.44
C VAL A 190 1.75 16.04 22.11
N LEU A 191 1.82 15.15 21.12
CA LEU A 191 0.70 14.28 20.79
C LEU A 191 0.46 13.28 21.94
N PRO A 192 -0.81 12.98 22.30
CA PRO A 192 -1.15 12.18 23.47
C PRO A 192 -0.88 10.67 23.32
N GLY A 193 -0.32 10.24 22.19
CA GLY A 193 -0.09 8.84 21.86
C GLY A 193 1.20 8.63 21.08
N LEU A 194 1.71 7.40 21.15
CA LEU A 194 2.85 6.98 20.35
C LEU A 194 2.44 6.85 18.88
N VAL A 195 3.27 7.41 18.01
CA VAL A 195 3.17 7.19 16.56
C VAL A 195 4.01 5.97 16.22
N ASN A 196 3.37 4.93 15.69
CA ASN A 196 4.04 3.69 15.32
C ASN A 196 4.44 3.76 13.85
N THR A 197 5.71 3.48 13.56
CA THR A 197 6.18 3.36 12.18
C THR A 197 7.07 2.13 12.05
N ARG A 198 7.45 1.76 10.83
CA ARG A 198 8.47 0.72 10.59
C ARG A 198 9.80 0.95 11.32
N HIS A 199 10.09 2.17 11.75
CA HIS A 199 11.31 2.52 12.48
C HIS A 199 11.16 2.33 14.00
N GLY A 200 9.94 2.22 14.52
CA GLY A 200 9.66 2.03 15.95
C GLY A 200 8.59 2.97 16.49
N PHE A 201 8.71 3.32 17.77
CA PHE A 201 7.76 4.18 18.47
C PHE A 201 8.27 5.62 18.52
N HIS A 202 7.42 6.56 18.14
CA HIS A 202 7.77 7.97 18.12
C HIS A 202 6.87 8.74 19.08
N ILE A 203 7.48 9.58 19.92
CA ILE A 203 6.78 10.65 20.61
C ILE A 203 6.96 11.91 19.78
N VAL A 204 5.87 12.59 19.46
CA VAL A 204 5.89 13.72 18.52
C VAL A 204 5.42 14.97 19.24
N ARG A 205 6.16 16.07 19.06
CA ARG A 205 5.77 17.42 19.45
C ARG A 205 5.63 18.26 18.20
N ILE A 206 4.52 18.96 18.07
CA ILE A 206 4.29 19.92 16.99
C ILE A 206 4.34 21.32 17.56
N GLU A 207 5.36 22.09 17.21
CA GLU A 207 5.54 23.46 17.68
C GLU A 207 4.75 24.46 16.85
N ARG A 208 4.66 24.25 15.52
CA ARG A 208 4.00 25.19 14.61
C ARG A 208 3.37 24.46 13.44
N ARG A 209 2.23 24.99 12.98
CA ARG A 209 1.59 24.58 11.72
C ARG A 209 1.32 25.80 10.86
N VAL A 210 1.53 25.67 9.57
CA VAL A 210 1.05 26.61 8.56
C VAL A 210 0.07 25.82 7.70
N PRO A 211 -1.23 26.16 7.71
CA PRO A 211 -2.20 25.45 6.91
C PRO A 211 -1.87 25.65 5.42
N GLY A 212 -1.94 24.57 4.65
CA GLY A 212 -1.84 24.68 3.21
C GLY A 212 -3.07 25.35 2.61
N GLU A 213 -2.89 26.02 1.49
CA GLU A 213 -3.98 26.62 0.73
C GLU A 213 -4.68 25.57 -0.12
N LEU A 214 -6.00 25.51 0.00
CA LEU A 214 -6.82 24.65 -0.84
C LEU A 214 -6.74 25.16 -2.28
N GLN A 215 -6.23 24.32 -3.17
CA GLN A 215 -6.11 24.67 -4.58
C GLN A 215 -7.50 24.77 -5.23
N PRO A 216 -7.77 25.76 -6.08
CA PRO A 216 -9.03 25.85 -6.82
C PRO A 216 -9.33 24.57 -7.59
N PHE A 217 -10.60 24.18 -7.66
CA PHE A 217 -11.02 22.95 -8.35
C PHE A 217 -10.49 22.90 -9.79
N GLU A 218 -10.51 24.02 -10.50
CA GLU A 218 -10.08 24.16 -11.88
C GLU A 218 -8.61 23.76 -12.06
N ALA A 219 -7.75 24.06 -11.08
CA ALA A 219 -6.32 23.74 -11.11
C ALA A 219 -6.03 22.23 -10.90
N VAL A 220 -6.95 21.49 -10.26
CA VAL A 220 -6.75 20.08 -9.90
C VAL A 220 -7.71 19.12 -10.62
N SER A 221 -8.74 19.64 -11.29
CA SER A 221 -9.83 18.86 -11.91
C SER A 221 -9.32 17.78 -12.88
N GLY A 222 -8.33 18.09 -13.71
CA GLY A 222 -7.73 17.13 -14.65
C GLY A 222 -7.02 15.98 -13.93
N ARG A 223 -6.32 16.25 -12.83
CA ARG A 223 -5.67 15.22 -12.00
C ARG A 223 -6.71 14.33 -11.32
N ILE A 224 -7.80 14.92 -10.84
CA ILE A 224 -8.91 14.17 -10.24
C ILE A 224 -9.57 13.27 -11.28
N ALA A 225 -9.86 13.79 -12.48
CA ALA A 225 -10.46 13.02 -13.56
C ALA A 225 -9.58 11.82 -13.95
N GLY A 226 -8.27 12.01 -14.07
CA GLY A 226 -7.32 10.92 -14.32
C GLY A 226 -7.34 9.86 -13.22
N PHE A 227 -7.27 10.28 -11.94
CA PHE A 227 -7.34 9.36 -10.81
C PHE A 227 -8.63 8.54 -10.78
N LEU A 228 -9.78 9.19 -11.00
CA LEU A 228 -11.08 8.51 -11.00
C LEU A 228 -11.22 7.56 -12.22
N ALA A 229 -10.67 7.93 -13.38
CA ALA A 229 -10.68 7.08 -14.57
C ALA A 229 -9.84 5.81 -14.34
N GLU A 230 -8.65 5.94 -13.74
CA GLU A 230 -7.82 4.79 -13.39
C GLU A 230 -8.50 3.87 -12.37
N ARG A 231 -9.24 4.44 -11.42
CA ARG A 231 -10.05 3.64 -10.48
C ARG A 231 -11.12 2.84 -11.21
N VAL A 232 -11.89 3.47 -12.10
CA VAL A 232 -12.91 2.78 -12.92
C VAL A 232 -12.27 1.67 -13.75
N ARG A 233 -11.12 1.94 -14.38
CA ARG A 233 -10.39 0.95 -15.20
C ARG A 233 -9.93 -0.25 -14.37
N ARG A 234 -9.40 -0.02 -13.17
CA ARG A 234 -9.00 -1.09 -12.24
C ARG A 234 -10.20 -1.95 -11.85
N ASP A 235 -11.29 -1.32 -11.42
CA ASP A 235 -12.51 -2.01 -11.00
C ASP A 235 -13.09 -2.85 -12.15
N ALA A 236 -13.11 -2.30 -13.37
CA ALA A 236 -13.56 -3.02 -14.57
C ALA A 236 -12.66 -4.20 -14.93
N MET A 237 -11.34 -4.05 -14.79
CA MET A 237 -10.41 -5.16 -15.03
C MET A 237 -10.62 -6.30 -14.03
N HIS A 238 -10.82 -5.99 -12.74
CA HIS A 238 -11.13 -6.99 -11.74
C HIS A 238 -12.43 -7.75 -12.06
N GLN A 239 -13.48 -7.02 -12.47
CA GLN A 239 -14.74 -7.63 -12.89
C GLN A 239 -14.57 -8.50 -14.14
N TYR A 240 -13.78 -8.04 -15.10
CA TYR A 240 -13.50 -8.77 -16.33
C TYR A 240 -12.78 -10.09 -16.06
N VAL A 241 -11.72 -10.08 -15.25
CA VAL A 241 -11.01 -11.29 -14.83
C VAL A 241 -11.95 -12.25 -14.07
N ALA A 242 -12.82 -11.72 -13.20
CA ALA A 242 -13.80 -12.55 -12.50
C ALA A 242 -14.80 -13.23 -13.45
N ILE A 243 -15.22 -12.56 -14.52
CA ILE A 243 -16.08 -13.15 -15.57
C ILE A 243 -15.33 -14.27 -16.30
N LEU A 244 -14.08 -14.04 -16.71
CA LEU A 244 -13.25 -15.06 -17.36
C LEU A 244 -13.06 -16.28 -16.45
N ALA A 245 -12.75 -16.06 -15.18
CA ALA A 245 -12.60 -17.11 -14.18
C ALA A 245 -13.89 -17.92 -13.99
N GLY A 246 -15.05 -17.25 -13.91
CA GLY A 246 -16.35 -17.91 -13.77
C GLY A 246 -16.77 -18.74 -15.00
N ALA A 247 -16.21 -18.45 -16.17
CA ALA A 247 -16.45 -19.21 -17.40
C ALA A 247 -15.40 -20.31 -17.66
N ALA A 248 -14.33 -20.36 -16.87
CA ALA A 248 -13.21 -21.29 -17.06
C ALA A 248 -13.25 -22.48 -16.09
N ARG A 249 -12.63 -23.59 -16.49
CA ARG A 249 -12.28 -24.67 -15.58
C ARG A 249 -10.90 -24.39 -15.00
N ILE A 250 -10.84 -24.08 -13.71
CA ILE A 250 -9.58 -23.80 -12.99
C ILE A 250 -9.32 -24.95 -12.02
N GLU A 251 -8.10 -25.50 -12.09
CA GLU A 251 -7.62 -26.57 -11.23
C GLU A 251 -6.43 -26.06 -10.43
N GLY A 252 -6.35 -26.43 -9.14
CA GLY A 252 -5.20 -26.11 -8.29
C GLY A 252 -5.22 -24.76 -7.57
N ILE A 253 -6.30 -23.97 -7.71
CA ILE A 253 -6.59 -22.81 -6.87
C ILE A 253 -8.08 -22.43 -6.94
N THR A 254 -8.59 -21.77 -5.90
CA THR A 254 -9.90 -21.10 -5.96
C THR A 254 -9.68 -19.61 -6.09
N LEU A 255 -10.03 -19.03 -7.25
CA LEU A 255 -10.09 -17.58 -7.36
C LEU A 255 -11.30 -17.09 -6.58
N ALA A 256 -11.08 -16.46 -5.42
CA ALA A 256 -12.14 -15.79 -4.68
C ALA A 256 -12.76 -14.71 -5.59
N GLY A 257 -14.01 -14.93 -6.00
CA GLY A 257 -14.77 -13.93 -6.76
C GLY A 257 -14.77 -12.58 -6.03
N ALA A 258 -14.49 -11.51 -6.78
CA ALA A 258 -14.57 -10.10 -6.39
C ALA A 258 -13.82 -9.62 -5.12
N GLN A 259 -13.15 -10.48 -4.33
CA GLN A 259 -12.46 -10.08 -3.09
C GLN A 259 -11.08 -10.74 -2.87
N GLY A 260 -10.44 -11.22 -3.94
CA GLY A 260 -9.05 -11.74 -3.90
C GLY A 260 -7.97 -10.65 -3.98
N PRO A 261 -6.68 -10.99 -3.71
CA PRO A 261 -5.61 -10.12 -3.17
C PRO A 261 -5.19 -8.87 -3.96
N LEU A 262 -5.85 -8.58 -5.08
CA LEU A 262 -5.69 -7.33 -5.83
C LEU A 262 -6.27 -6.09 -5.08
N VAL A 263 -6.61 -6.24 -3.80
CA VAL A 263 -7.19 -5.20 -2.92
C VAL A 263 -6.13 -4.50 -2.04
N GLN A 264 -4.83 -4.61 -2.36
CA GLN A 264 -3.79 -3.83 -1.69
C GLN A 264 -3.04 -2.94 -2.67
#